data_AF-A0A540X552-F1
#
_entry.id   AF-A0A540X552-F1
#
_cell.length_a   1.000
_cell.length_b   1.000
_cell.length_c   1.000
_cell.angle_alpha   90.00
_cell.angle_beta   90.00
_cell.angle_gamma   90.00
#
_symmetry.space_group_name_H-M   'P 1'
#
loop_
_entity.id
_entity.type
_entity.pdbx_description
1 polymer ?
#
loop_
_entity_poly.entity_id
_entity_poly.type
_entity_poly.pdbx_seq_one_letter_code
_entity_poly.pdbx_strand_id
1 'polypeptide(L)'
;MRWSWLALLPLVMGCEALRLSELFPALSRTIVEPPGERCPLGGRVMFVGTDLNANSVLDDDEVTSTEVQCAIVPDLLVIVEPVPFGTRCLGGGQVTRAGHDANGNHTLDPEEVAREVYTCWKVSDAPILSRVRIPEPPPSSCPEPTRLTLVDTGPDENGDKNLDDDEVRTTLTLCAQEPQLLVELDWEPAGEKCAAGGTRVFAGMDQNTDRVLDASEVLASSFICRDRNTFEGDFLVRNDTDLAVLQGIGRIRGTLQFRGGGPSLSQVRVPSLEVVDGAVVIEGNPSLTRMQLPGLRFVGQGLEIRGNDMLETLEVGGASGEKLWVTTNLAVESNARLTSLDGLRFVVPRGGVLLKGNAALTHAPESPGLHSIQFLEGALTISAHGTLPRLPLPNLVRVAGDVVIEGNTHLVTLGGTKLESVGGNLRVKGNPQLPNLMGLSSLQVVSGELEVSENAGMLNSYGLFSLRHAGSITFARNDAMTVWGDLPELRSVATGISVDSLPELKTLGGLIPLVNGPWLSLDNNPKLTALHGLANLEHLRGLSVRRCDALGNLGELAKLRTIESLMVEDNANLTRLGLDTVQEVSSYLSAQRNPRLPTCHVLEFVGRAYTGTPGVLFVADNDDQATCP
;
A
#
# COMPACT_ATOMS: atom_id res chain seq x y z
N MET A 1 -96.65 -30.05 17.91
CA MET A 1 -96.54 -30.56 19.29
C MET A 1 -95.48 -29.71 20.00
N ARG A 2 -95.76 -29.07 21.15
CA ARG A 2 -95.32 -29.46 22.53
C ARG A 2 -93.83 -29.88 22.59
N TRP A 3 -92.92 -29.45 23.48
CA TRP A 3 -92.88 -28.70 24.77
C TRP A 3 -91.37 -28.37 25.08
N SER A 4 -90.87 -27.59 26.06
CA SER A 4 -91.35 -26.51 26.95
C SER A 4 -90.18 -25.91 27.80
N TRP A 5 -90.30 -24.65 28.26
CA TRP A 5 -89.85 -24.05 29.55
C TRP A 5 -88.53 -24.52 30.26
N LEU A 6 -87.58 -23.60 30.54
CA LEU A 6 -87.35 -22.93 31.86
C LEU A 6 -85.98 -22.19 32.03
N ALA A 7 -86.04 -21.01 32.65
CA ALA A 7 -85.08 -20.31 33.56
C ALA A 7 -83.54 -20.24 33.30
N LEU A 8 -82.98 -19.02 33.23
CA LEU A 8 -82.14 -18.38 34.28
C LEU A 8 -81.63 -16.96 33.89
N LEU A 9 -81.28 -16.14 34.89
CA LEU A 9 -80.71 -14.76 34.84
C LEU A 9 -79.23 -14.74 34.36
N PRO A 10 -78.56 -13.59 34.04
CA PRO A 10 -78.83 -12.20 34.49
C PRO A 10 -78.68 -11.08 33.42
N LEU A 11 -78.64 -9.81 33.85
CA LEU A 11 -78.36 -8.63 33.02
C LEU A 11 -76.98 -8.70 32.35
N VAL A 12 -76.92 -8.33 31.07
CA VAL A 12 -75.70 -7.85 30.40
C VAL A 12 -76.05 -6.56 29.66
N MET A 13 -75.61 -5.41 30.18
CA MET A 13 -75.44 -4.23 29.32
C MET A 13 -74.14 -4.41 28.55
N GLY A 14 -74.20 -4.16 27.24
CA GLY A 14 -73.17 -4.61 26.30
C GLY A 14 -71.80 -3.99 26.55
N CYS A 15 -70.79 -4.84 26.60
CA CYS A 15 -69.44 -4.48 26.21
C CYS A 15 -69.28 -4.91 24.75
N GLU A 16 -69.60 -4.03 23.80
CA GLU A 16 -69.13 -4.23 22.43
C GLU A 16 -67.60 -4.17 22.48
N ALA A 17 -66.94 -5.23 22.02
CA ALA A 17 -65.50 -5.27 21.96
C ALA A 17 -65.04 -4.23 20.93
N LEU A 18 -64.52 -3.09 21.40
CA LEU A 18 -63.82 -2.10 20.61
C LEU A 18 -62.71 -2.80 19.81
N ARG A 19 -62.97 -3.03 18.52
CA ARG A 19 -61.97 -3.52 17.59
C ARG A 19 -60.98 -2.38 17.35
N LEU A 20 -59.82 -2.44 17.99
CA LEU A 20 -58.75 -1.44 17.82
C LEU A 20 -58.39 -1.19 16.33
N SER A 21 -58.56 -2.22 15.49
CA SER A 21 -58.37 -2.15 14.03
C SER A 21 -59.36 -1.23 13.28
N GLU A 22 -60.43 -0.77 13.93
CA GLU A 22 -61.40 0.19 13.36
C GLU A 22 -61.16 1.63 13.86
N LEU A 23 -60.23 1.83 14.80
CA LEU A 23 -59.85 3.14 15.35
C LEU A 23 -58.52 3.67 14.80
N PHE A 24 -57.57 2.78 14.52
CA PHE A 24 -56.25 3.12 14.00
C PHE A 24 -55.91 2.20 12.82
N PRO A 25 -55.86 2.70 11.57
CA PRO A 25 -55.61 1.86 10.41
C PRO A 25 -54.17 1.33 10.44
N ALA A 26 -54.00 0.06 10.07
CA ALA A 26 -52.68 -0.52 9.87
C ALA A 26 -52.09 0.04 8.57
N LEU A 27 -50.95 0.73 8.67
CA LEU A 27 -50.20 1.27 7.54
C LEU A 27 -48.90 0.49 7.34
N SER A 28 -48.39 0.55 6.12
CA SER A 28 -47.05 0.04 5.80
C SER A 28 -46.26 1.04 4.97
N ARG A 29 -44.97 1.14 5.26
CA ARG A 29 -44.01 2.01 4.58
C ARG A 29 -42.84 1.15 4.12
N THR A 30 -42.62 1.09 2.81
CA THR A 30 -41.47 0.38 2.24
C THR A 30 -40.39 1.38 1.87
N ILE A 31 -39.16 1.17 2.34
CA ILE A 31 -37.97 1.91 1.90
C ILE A 31 -37.00 0.96 1.19
N VAL A 32 -36.15 1.52 0.33
CA VAL A 32 -35.03 0.78 -0.27
C VAL A 32 -33.92 0.64 0.77
N GLU A 33 -33.52 -0.60 1.07
CA GLU A 33 -32.35 -0.88 1.89
C GLU A 33 -31.10 -0.77 1.00
N PRO A 34 -30.20 0.20 1.23
CA PRO A 34 -28.91 0.22 0.55
C PRO A 34 -28.07 -1.00 1.00
N PRO A 35 -27.22 -1.58 0.14
CA PRO A 35 -26.43 -2.75 0.52
C PRO A 35 -25.51 -2.50 1.72
N GLY A 36 -25.53 -3.45 2.66
CA GLY A 36 -24.86 -3.33 3.96
C GLY A 36 -24.87 -4.63 4.75
N GLU A 37 -24.54 -4.56 6.05
CA GLU A 37 -24.43 -5.75 6.92
C GLU A 37 -25.70 -6.59 6.98
N ARG A 38 -26.87 -5.95 6.83
CA ARG A 38 -28.18 -6.58 6.93
C ARG A 38 -28.60 -7.29 5.64
N CYS A 39 -28.21 -6.76 4.48
CA CYS A 39 -28.49 -7.32 3.16
C CYS A 39 -27.29 -7.10 2.22
N PRO A 40 -26.48 -8.13 1.91
CA PRO A 40 -25.24 -7.99 1.14
C PRO A 40 -25.40 -7.44 -0.28
N LEU A 41 -26.59 -7.56 -0.87
CA LEU A 41 -26.93 -7.09 -2.22
C LEU A 41 -27.96 -5.93 -2.21
N GLY A 42 -28.23 -5.33 -1.04
CA GLY A 42 -29.33 -4.38 -0.85
C GLY A 42 -30.68 -5.08 -0.67
N GLY A 43 -31.78 -4.33 -0.68
CA GLY A 43 -33.12 -4.90 -0.51
C GLY A 43 -34.22 -3.88 -0.31
N ARG A 44 -35.29 -4.32 0.37
CA ARG A 44 -36.40 -3.49 0.82
C ARG A 44 -36.67 -3.77 2.30
N VAL A 45 -36.84 -2.72 3.09
CA VAL A 45 -37.39 -2.82 4.44
C VAL A 45 -38.85 -2.42 4.39
N MET A 46 -39.73 -3.29 4.88
CA MET A 46 -41.13 -3.02 5.08
C MET A 46 -41.37 -2.77 6.57
N PHE A 47 -41.70 -1.53 6.91
CA PHE A 47 -42.21 -1.16 8.22
C PHE A 47 -43.72 -1.34 8.24
N VAL A 48 -44.24 -1.96 9.29
CA VAL A 48 -45.68 -2.11 9.52
C VAL A 48 -46.01 -1.61 10.91
N GLY A 49 -47.08 -0.83 11.01
CA GLY A 49 -47.54 -0.22 12.26
C GLY A 49 -48.99 0.22 12.18
N THR A 50 -49.47 0.84 13.25
CA THR A 50 -50.81 1.44 13.32
C THR A 50 -50.65 2.94 13.35
N ASP A 51 -51.35 3.65 12.46
CA ASP A 51 -51.44 5.12 12.46
C ASP A 51 -52.13 5.58 13.75
N LEU A 52 -51.35 5.94 14.77
CA LEU A 52 -51.82 6.28 16.12
C LEU A 52 -52.31 7.72 16.20
N ASN A 53 -51.82 8.58 15.30
CA ASN A 53 -52.14 10.01 15.28
C ASN A 53 -53.19 10.39 14.21
N ALA A 54 -53.60 9.41 13.39
CA ALA A 54 -54.59 9.50 12.31
C ALA A 54 -54.20 10.46 11.16
N ASN A 55 -52.91 10.63 10.87
CA ASN A 55 -52.43 11.49 9.79
C ASN A 55 -52.33 10.80 8.41
N SER A 56 -52.63 9.49 8.31
CA SER A 56 -52.51 8.67 7.10
C SER A 56 -51.08 8.48 6.56
N VAL A 57 -50.07 8.69 7.41
CA VAL A 57 -48.65 8.41 7.18
C VAL A 57 -48.18 7.49 8.31
N LEU A 58 -47.27 6.55 8.03
CA LEU A 58 -46.66 5.74 9.09
C LEU A 58 -45.38 6.42 9.56
N ASP A 59 -45.44 7.13 10.68
CA ASP A 59 -44.27 7.79 11.27
C ASP A 59 -43.32 6.77 11.95
N ASP A 60 -42.08 7.17 12.27
CA ASP A 60 -41.06 6.26 12.84
C ASP A 60 -41.45 5.70 14.22
N ASP A 61 -42.14 6.52 15.04
CA ASP A 61 -42.62 6.14 16.38
C ASP A 61 -43.84 5.20 16.36
N GLU A 62 -44.45 4.97 15.18
CA GLU A 62 -45.66 4.16 15.02
C GLU A 62 -45.39 2.73 14.51
N VAL A 63 -44.13 2.45 14.17
CA VAL A 63 -43.68 1.15 13.64
C VAL A 63 -43.71 0.10 14.76
N THR A 64 -44.56 -0.92 14.61
CA THR A 64 -44.67 -2.04 15.56
C THR A 64 -43.93 -3.29 15.11
N SER A 65 -43.60 -3.40 13.82
CA SER A 65 -42.77 -4.47 13.27
C SER A 65 -41.97 -4.03 12.05
N THR A 66 -40.84 -4.68 11.82
CA THR A 66 -39.93 -4.41 10.70
C THR A 66 -39.59 -5.74 10.03
N GLU A 67 -40.00 -5.90 8.78
CA GLU A 67 -39.69 -7.06 7.96
C GLU A 67 -38.69 -6.67 6.88
N VAL A 68 -37.64 -7.48 6.70
CA VAL A 68 -36.50 -7.15 5.85
C VAL A 68 -36.43 -8.16 4.72
N GLN A 69 -36.70 -7.70 3.51
CA GLN A 69 -36.60 -8.50 2.30
C GLN A 69 -35.32 -8.10 1.56
N CYS A 70 -34.23 -8.83 1.81
CA CYS A 70 -33.02 -8.64 1.04
C CYS A 70 -33.27 -8.92 -0.45
N ALA A 71 -32.58 -8.19 -1.31
CA ALA A 71 -32.52 -8.47 -2.73
C ALA A 71 -31.77 -9.78 -2.93
N ILE A 72 -32.54 -10.87 -2.95
CA ILE A 72 -32.25 -11.97 -3.85
C ILE A 72 -32.28 -11.32 -5.24
N VAL A 73 -31.22 -11.50 -6.06
CA VAL A 73 -31.39 -11.30 -7.50
C VAL A 73 -32.52 -12.25 -7.87
N PRO A 74 -33.69 -11.78 -8.33
CA PRO A 74 -34.78 -12.69 -8.64
C PRO A 74 -34.20 -13.76 -9.57
N ASP A 75 -34.50 -15.00 -9.23
CA ASP A 75 -34.05 -16.22 -9.92
C ASP A 75 -32.64 -16.72 -9.53
N LEU A 76 -31.69 -15.95 -9.00
CA LEU A 76 -30.33 -16.47 -8.70
C LEU A 76 -30.31 -17.43 -7.48
N LEU A 77 -30.12 -18.72 -7.74
CA LEU A 77 -30.00 -19.77 -6.74
C LEU A 77 -28.56 -20.30 -6.62
N VAL A 78 -28.18 -20.71 -5.42
CA VAL A 78 -26.89 -21.33 -5.11
C VAL A 78 -27.12 -22.62 -4.33
N ILE A 79 -26.58 -23.74 -4.81
CA ILE A 79 -26.58 -25.02 -4.11
C ILE A 79 -25.14 -25.43 -3.82
N VAL A 80 -24.87 -25.82 -2.58
CA VAL A 80 -23.59 -26.41 -2.15
C VAL A 80 -23.84 -27.86 -1.76
N GLU A 81 -23.20 -28.80 -2.45
CA GLU A 81 -23.30 -30.23 -2.16
C GLU A 81 -21.94 -30.80 -1.73
N PRO A 82 -21.90 -31.73 -0.75
CA PRO A 82 -20.68 -32.44 -0.40
C PRO A 82 -20.24 -33.36 -1.54
N VAL A 83 -18.97 -33.28 -1.92
CA VAL A 83 -18.34 -34.17 -2.90
C VAL A 83 -17.63 -35.28 -2.13
N PRO A 84 -18.03 -36.56 -2.29
CA PRO A 84 -17.36 -37.67 -1.62
C PRO A 84 -15.94 -37.87 -2.18
N PHE A 85 -15.10 -38.56 -1.40
CA PHE A 85 -13.77 -39.00 -1.82
C PHE A 85 -13.83 -39.74 -3.17
N GLY A 86 -12.97 -39.36 -4.11
CA GLY A 86 -12.94 -40.00 -5.42
C GLY A 86 -12.06 -39.29 -6.45
N THR A 87 -12.18 -39.71 -7.71
CA THR A 87 -11.31 -39.26 -8.82
C THR A 87 -11.44 -37.77 -9.18
N ARG A 88 -12.49 -37.08 -8.73
CA ARG A 88 -12.71 -35.65 -8.99
C ARG A 88 -12.19 -34.74 -7.87
N CYS A 89 -12.34 -35.15 -6.61
CA CYS A 89 -11.65 -34.56 -5.47
C CYS A 89 -11.13 -35.70 -4.58
N LEU A 90 -9.81 -35.91 -4.56
CA LEU A 90 -9.18 -37.03 -3.85
C LEU A 90 -9.57 -37.06 -2.37
N GLY A 91 -9.62 -35.90 -1.72
CA GLY A 91 -9.96 -35.73 -0.31
C GLY A 91 -11.43 -35.45 0.01
N GLY A 92 -12.31 -35.68 -0.98
CA GLY A 92 -13.63 -35.07 -0.98
C GLY A 92 -13.54 -33.54 -1.06
N GLY A 93 -14.66 -32.88 -0.82
CA GLY A 93 -14.78 -31.43 -0.93
C GLY A 93 -16.23 -31.02 -0.96
N GLN A 94 -16.48 -29.91 -1.64
CA GLN A 94 -17.84 -29.49 -1.99
C GLN A 94 -17.89 -29.00 -3.44
N VAL A 95 -19.05 -29.15 -4.06
CA VAL A 95 -19.38 -28.55 -5.34
C VAL A 95 -20.38 -27.44 -5.09
N THR A 96 -20.05 -26.24 -5.55
CA THR A 96 -20.95 -25.09 -5.52
C THR A 96 -21.47 -24.86 -6.92
N ARG A 97 -22.79 -24.89 -7.07
CA ARG A 97 -23.50 -24.56 -8.31
C ARG A 97 -24.28 -23.27 -8.12
N ALA A 98 -24.23 -22.39 -9.11
CA ALA A 98 -25.09 -21.21 -9.17
C ALA A 98 -25.72 -21.08 -10.56
N GLY A 99 -26.92 -20.53 -10.60
CA GLY A 99 -27.70 -20.34 -11.83
C GLY A 99 -29.00 -19.61 -11.56
N HIS A 100 -29.71 -19.25 -12.63
CA HIS A 100 -31.00 -18.55 -12.52
C HIS A 100 -32.15 -19.53 -12.73
N ASP A 101 -33.07 -19.60 -11.75
CA ASP A 101 -34.38 -20.25 -11.78
C ASP A 101 -35.24 -19.66 -12.90
N ALA A 102 -35.02 -20.18 -14.11
CA ALA A 102 -35.65 -19.69 -15.33
C ALA A 102 -37.11 -20.12 -15.44
N ASN A 103 -37.54 -21.10 -14.63
CA ASN A 103 -38.88 -21.66 -14.66
C ASN A 103 -39.76 -21.26 -13.44
N GLY A 104 -39.19 -20.59 -12.44
CA GLY A 104 -39.86 -20.02 -11.27
C GLY A 104 -40.29 -21.06 -10.24
N ASN A 105 -39.62 -22.22 -10.17
CA ASN A 105 -39.97 -23.30 -9.24
C ASN A 105 -39.24 -23.24 -7.88
N HIS A 106 -38.35 -22.25 -7.70
CA HIS A 106 -37.51 -22.00 -6.54
C HIS A 106 -36.51 -23.14 -6.22
N THR A 107 -36.15 -23.96 -7.21
CA THR A 107 -35.08 -24.97 -7.13
C THR A 107 -34.13 -24.81 -8.33
N LEU A 108 -32.84 -25.09 -8.14
CA LEU A 108 -31.87 -24.95 -9.23
C LEU A 108 -31.83 -26.24 -10.06
N ASP A 109 -32.58 -26.27 -11.15
CA ASP A 109 -32.62 -27.44 -12.04
C ASP A 109 -31.29 -27.63 -12.80
N PRO A 110 -30.94 -28.86 -13.23
CA PRO A 110 -29.67 -29.11 -13.94
C PRO A 110 -29.49 -28.30 -15.24
N GLU A 111 -30.58 -27.85 -15.86
CA GLU A 111 -30.55 -27.01 -17.07
C GLU A 111 -30.29 -25.53 -16.76
N GLU A 112 -30.43 -25.11 -15.50
CA GLU A 112 -30.32 -23.73 -15.03
C GLU A 112 -28.94 -23.41 -14.45
N VAL A 113 -28.11 -24.44 -14.19
CA VAL A 113 -26.75 -24.31 -13.65
C VAL A 113 -25.84 -23.57 -14.64
N ALA A 114 -25.72 -22.27 -14.45
CA ALA A 114 -24.84 -21.39 -15.23
C ALA A 114 -23.36 -21.56 -14.85
N ARG A 115 -23.06 -21.92 -13.60
CA ARG A 115 -21.71 -22.09 -13.08
C ARG A 115 -21.62 -23.22 -12.07
N GLU A 116 -20.71 -24.16 -12.30
CA GLU A 116 -20.29 -25.19 -11.34
C GLU A 116 -18.80 -24.98 -10.99
N VAL A 117 -18.44 -25.08 -9.71
CA VAL A 117 -17.05 -25.10 -9.23
C VAL A 117 -16.89 -26.15 -8.14
N TYR A 118 -15.82 -26.94 -8.27
CA TYR A 118 -15.33 -27.82 -7.22
C TYR A 118 -14.35 -27.06 -6.34
N THR A 119 -14.63 -27.02 -5.03
CA THR A 119 -13.60 -26.71 -4.05
C THR A 119 -13.24 -28.03 -3.35
N CYS A 120 -12.15 -28.62 -3.80
CA CYS A 120 -11.65 -29.83 -3.18
C CYS A 120 -11.04 -29.46 -1.83
N TRP A 121 -11.25 -30.30 -0.83
CA TRP A 121 -10.38 -30.27 0.33
C TRP A 121 -9.06 -30.87 -0.10
N LYS A 122 -7.94 -30.19 0.19
CA LYS A 122 -6.63 -30.87 0.16
C LYS A 122 -6.77 -31.97 1.20
N VAL A 123 -6.76 -33.23 0.77
CA VAL A 123 -6.38 -34.28 1.71
C VAL A 123 -4.96 -33.98 2.09
N SER A 124 -4.76 -33.60 3.35
CA SER A 124 -3.55 -33.97 4.07
C SER A 124 -3.60 -35.48 4.32
N ASP A 125 -3.57 -36.26 3.22
CA ASP A 125 -3.16 -37.68 3.20
C ASP A 125 -1.64 -37.78 3.10
N ALA A 126 -0.96 -36.63 2.86
CA ALA A 126 0.31 -36.31 3.50
C ALA A 126 0.27 -36.77 4.96
N PRO A 127 0.99 -37.84 5.36
CA PRO A 127 1.07 -38.21 6.76
C PRO A 127 1.55 -36.99 7.56
N ILE A 128 0.90 -36.71 8.69
CA ILE A 128 1.44 -35.76 9.65
C ILE A 128 2.67 -36.42 10.27
N LEU A 129 3.84 -35.94 9.89
CA LEU A 129 5.11 -36.43 10.39
C LEU A 129 5.57 -35.55 11.55
N SER A 130 6.25 -36.17 12.51
CA SER A 130 6.89 -35.49 13.62
C SER A 130 8.39 -35.80 13.63
N ARG A 131 9.22 -34.78 13.79
CA ARG A 131 10.68 -34.88 13.84
C ARG A 131 11.19 -34.30 15.15
N VAL A 132 11.94 -35.09 15.91
CA VAL A 132 12.59 -34.66 17.15
C VAL A 132 13.98 -34.09 16.83
N ARG A 133 14.30 -32.90 17.34
CA ARG A 133 15.64 -32.31 17.20
C ARG A 133 16.11 -31.61 18.48
N ILE A 134 17.41 -31.66 18.74
CA ILE A 134 18.05 -30.93 19.83
C ILE A 134 18.66 -29.64 19.24
N PRO A 135 18.33 -28.44 19.75
CA PRO A 135 18.91 -27.20 19.26
C PRO A 135 20.39 -27.07 19.68
N GLU A 136 21.26 -26.82 18.71
CA GLU A 136 22.69 -26.52 18.95
C GLU A 136 22.97 -25.02 18.83
N PRO A 137 23.75 -24.41 19.76
CA PRO A 137 24.24 -24.99 21.01
C PRO A 137 23.13 -25.16 22.06
N PRO A 138 23.20 -26.18 22.94
CA PRO A 138 22.15 -26.46 23.90
C PRO A 138 22.04 -25.35 24.96
N PRO A 139 20.86 -24.74 25.17
CA PRO A 139 20.65 -23.78 26.24
C PRO A 139 20.54 -24.48 27.61
N SER A 140 21.06 -23.84 28.65
CA SER A 140 21.14 -24.39 30.02
C SER A 140 19.83 -24.29 30.82
N SER A 141 18.68 -24.57 30.19
CA SER A 141 17.34 -24.28 30.74
C SER A 141 16.57 -25.49 31.29
N CYS A 142 17.05 -26.72 31.06
CA CYS A 142 16.39 -27.94 31.53
C CYS A 142 17.17 -28.60 32.68
N PRO A 143 16.48 -29.20 33.68
CA PRO A 143 17.13 -29.91 34.77
C PRO A 143 17.65 -31.27 34.31
N GLU A 144 18.91 -31.58 34.59
CA GLU A 144 19.49 -32.92 34.40
C GLU A 144 18.63 -33.98 35.11
N PRO A 145 18.31 -35.13 34.47
CA PRO A 145 18.85 -35.66 33.21
C PRO A 145 18.18 -35.19 31.90
N THR A 146 17.21 -34.26 31.97
CA THR A 146 16.43 -33.81 30.80
C THR A 146 17.17 -32.73 30.00
N ARG A 147 16.92 -32.68 28.69
CA ARG A 147 17.49 -31.70 27.76
C ARG A 147 16.39 -30.95 27.03
N LEU A 148 16.70 -29.75 26.53
CA LEU A 148 15.75 -29.01 25.70
C LEU A 148 15.60 -29.73 24.36
N THR A 149 14.36 -30.08 24.03
CA THR A 149 14.02 -30.83 22.84
C THR A 149 12.91 -30.10 22.08
N LEU A 150 13.07 -30.04 20.76
CA LEU A 150 12.09 -29.51 19.83
C LEU A 150 11.42 -30.68 19.11
N VAL A 151 10.09 -30.70 19.10
CA VAL A 151 9.30 -31.63 18.29
C VAL A 151 8.63 -30.81 17.19
N ASP A 152 9.18 -30.89 15.99
CA ASP A 152 8.56 -30.32 14.79
C ASP A 152 7.46 -31.25 14.31
N THR A 153 6.35 -30.69 13.85
CA THR A 153 5.25 -31.45 13.24
C THR A 153 4.65 -30.71 12.06
N GLY A 154 4.39 -31.44 10.97
CA GLY A 154 3.81 -30.91 9.73
C GLY A 154 3.36 -32.02 8.78
N PRO A 155 2.60 -31.69 7.71
CA PRO A 155 2.27 -32.62 6.64
C PRO A 155 3.44 -32.79 5.67
N ASP A 156 3.73 -34.03 5.29
CA ASP A 156 4.55 -34.44 4.13
C ASP A 156 3.93 -33.92 2.81
N GLU A 157 4.21 -32.66 2.45
CA GLU A 157 3.57 -31.97 1.32
C GLU A 157 4.14 -32.40 -0.03
N ASN A 158 5.40 -32.82 -0.06
CA ASN A 158 6.09 -33.27 -1.27
C ASN A 158 5.94 -34.79 -1.54
N GLY A 159 5.55 -35.58 -0.54
CA GLY A 159 5.29 -37.01 -0.63
C GLY A 159 6.54 -37.91 -0.47
N ASP A 160 7.65 -37.37 0.01
CA ASP A 160 8.93 -38.07 0.17
C ASP A 160 9.07 -38.84 1.50
N LYS A 161 8.15 -38.62 2.44
CA LYS A 161 8.07 -39.22 3.79
C LYS A 161 9.10 -38.72 4.80
N ASN A 162 9.74 -37.59 4.53
CA ASN A 162 10.49 -36.83 5.51
C ASN A 162 9.66 -35.61 5.96
N LEU A 163 10.11 -34.94 7.03
CA LEU A 163 9.59 -33.63 7.39
C LEU A 163 10.69 -32.61 7.09
N ASP A 164 10.55 -31.92 5.96
CA ASP A 164 11.44 -30.85 5.55
C ASP A 164 11.15 -29.56 6.34
N ASP A 165 12.12 -28.64 6.38
CA ASP A 165 12.04 -27.43 7.21
C ASP A 165 10.94 -26.45 6.75
N ASP A 166 10.58 -26.47 5.46
CA ASP A 166 9.49 -25.70 4.85
C ASP A 166 8.09 -26.35 5.02
N GLU A 167 8.03 -27.60 5.49
CA GLU A 167 6.79 -28.33 5.77
C GLU A 167 6.33 -28.20 7.23
N VAL A 168 7.22 -27.80 8.15
CA VAL A 168 6.92 -27.65 9.58
C VAL A 168 5.79 -26.63 9.79
N ARG A 169 4.70 -27.07 10.44
CA ARG A 169 3.53 -26.22 10.77
C ARG A 169 3.46 -25.84 12.24
N THR A 170 4.07 -26.64 13.12
CA THR A 170 4.21 -26.32 14.54
C THR A 170 5.48 -26.94 15.11
N THR A 171 6.09 -26.28 16.10
CA THR A 171 7.23 -26.80 16.86
C THR A 171 6.90 -26.73 18.35
N LEU A 172 6.77 -27.88 19.01
CA LEU A 172 6.65 -27.96 20.46
C LEU A 172 8.05 -27.88 21.09
N THR A 173 8.18 -27.10 22.15
CA THR A 173 9.44 -26.94 22.91
C THR A 173 9.23 -27.47 24.32
N LEU A 174 9.96 -28.52 24.70
CA LEU A 174 9.85 -29.14 26.03
C LEU A 174 11.20 -29.63 26.55
N CYS A 175 11.32 -29.79 27.87
CA CYS A 175 12.43 -30.53 28.46
C CYS A 175 12.08 -32.02 28.42
N ALA A 176 12.88 -32.84 27.73
CA ALA A 176 12.63 -34.26 27.52
C ALA A 176 13.88 -35.12 27.73
N GLN A 177 13.70 -36.44 27.86
CA GLN A 177 14.79 -37.41 27.89
C GLN A 177 14.43 -38.60 26.98
N GLU A 178 15.32 -38.93 26.04
CA GLU A 178 15.21 -40.17 25.26
C GLU A 178 15.69 -41.39 26.09
N PRO A 179 15.03 -42.55 25.98
CA PRO A 179 13.98 -42.92 25.02
C PRO A 179 12.54 -42.71 25.55
N GLN A 180 12.32 -41.96 26.63
CA GLN A 180 11.00 -41.79 27.25
C GLN A 180 10.11 -40.75 26.55
N LEU A 181 10.65 -39.93 25.63
CA LEU A 181 9.86 -39.00 24.85
C LEU A 181 8.93 -39.73 23.87
N LEU A 182 7.62 -39.57 24.05
CA LEU A 182 6.61 -39.98 23.09
C LEU A 182 5.91 -38.77 22.46
N VAL A 183 5.52 -38.94 21.19
CA VAL A 183 4.72 -37.98 20.42
C VAL A 183 3.48 -38.71 19.93
N GLU A 184 2.30 -38.19 20.24
CA GLU A 184 1.01 -38.75 19.83
C GLU A 184 0.25 -37.74 18.97
N LEU A 185 -0.45 -38.25 17.95
CA LEU A 185 -1.23 -37.46 17.01
C LEU A 185 -2.68 -37.93 17.08
N ASP A 186 -3.57 -37.02 17.47
CA ASP A 186 -4.99 -37.29 17.70
C ASP A 186 -5.88 -36.34 16.86
N TRP A 187 -7.14 -36.70 16.70
CA TRP A 187 -8.12 -35.95 15.90
C TRP A 187 -8.75 -34.79 16.70
N GLU A 188 -8.63 -33.56 16.19
CA GLU A 188 -9.32 -32.39 16.73
C GLU A 188 -10.62 -32.14 15.94
N PRO A 189 -11.80 -32.16 16.58
CA PRO A 189 -13.07 -31.87 15.92
C PRO A 189 -13.20 -30.40 15.50
N ALA A 190 -14.14 -30.10 14.61
CA ALA A 190 -14.44 -28.73 14.22
C ALA A 190 -15.03 -27.93 15.41
N GLY A 191 -14.47 -26.74 15.67
CA GLY A 191 -14.88 -25.87 16.78
C GLY A 191 -14.10 -24.56 16.81
N GLU A 192 -14.15 -23.84 17.94
CA GLU A 192 -13.53 -22.52 18.10
C GLU A 192 -12.00 -22.50 17.85
N LYS A 193 -11.31 -23.64 18.06
CA LYS A 193 -9.85 -23.76 17.89
C LYS A 193 -9.43 -24.03 16.45
N CYS A 194 -10.17 -24.91 15.76
CA CYS A 194 -10.01 -25.18 14.33
C CYS A 194 -11.40 -25.27 13.70
N ALA A 195 -11.80 -24.25 12.93
CA ALA A 195 -13.15 -24.18 12.34
C ALA A 195 -13.47 -25.36 11.41
N ALA A 196 -12.47 -26.04 10.85
CA ALA A 196 -12.61 -27.20 9.96
C ALA A 196 -12.19 -28.54 10.61
N GLY A 197 -11.88 -28.54 11.91
CA GLY A 197 -11.13 -29.61 12.56
C GLY A 197 -9.65 -29.63 12.13
N GLY A 198 -8.89 -30.56 12.68
CA GLY A 198 -7.44 -30.59 12.52
C GLY A 198 -6.78 -31.78 13.22
N THR A 199 -5.45 -31.79 13.25
CA THR A 199 -4.69 -32.77 14.03
C THR A 199 -4.17 -32.10 15.29
N ARG A 200 -4.40 -32.73 16.44
CA ARG A 200 -3.85 -32.35 17.73
C ARG A 200 -2.55 -33.12 17.95
N VAL A 201 -1.49 -32.40 18.29
CA VAL A 201 -0.15 -32.94 18.57
C VAL A 201 0.06 -32.94 20.07
N PHE A 202 0.43 -34.08 20.63
CA PHE A 202 0.84 -34.24 22.03
C PHE A 202 2.30 -34.65 22.10
N ALA A 203 3.06 -34.10 23.04
CA ALA A 203 4.42 -34.55 23.36
C ALA A 203 4.60 -34.64 24.87
N GLY A 204 5.21 -35.72 25.35
CA GLY A 204 5.35 -35.99 26.78
C GLY A 204 6.34 -37.11 27.12
N MET A 205 6.41 -37.49 28.39
CA MET A 205 7.30 -38.54 28.88
C MET A 205 6.54 -39.79 29.32
N ASP A 206 6.83 -40.93 28.72
CA ASP A 206 6.47 -42.26 29.22
C ASP A 206 7.16 -42.51 30.57
N GLN A 207 6.44 -42.22 31.65
CA GLN A 207 6.92 -42.35 33.04
C GLN A 207 6.69 -43.77 33.57
N ASN A 208 5.64 -44.44 33.11
CA ASN A 208 5.27 -45.78 33.55
C ASN A 208 6.03 -46.90 32.78
N THR A 209 6.65 -46.56 31.65
CA THR A 209 7.41 -47.42 30.71
C THR A 209 6.57 -48.48 29.97
N ASP A 210 5.28 -48.20 29.72
CA ASP A 210 4.36 -49.08 28.97
C ASP A 210 4.28 -48.76 27.45
N ARG A 211 4.91 -47.67 27.01
CA ARG A 211 4.96 -47.14 25.63
C ARG A 211 3.67 -46.55 25.09
N VAL A 212 2.73 -46.19 25.96
CA VAL A 212 1.58 -45.34 25.67
C VAL A 212 1.86 -43.95 26.25
N LEU A 213 1.26 -42.89 25.70
CA LEU A 213 1.36 -41.54 26.28
C LEU A 213 0.07 -41.23 27.04
N ASP A 214 0.06 -41.45 28.35
CA ASP A 214 -1.13 -41.19 29.16
C ASP A 214 -1.44 -39.68 29.24
N ALA A 215 -2.71 -39.33 29.48
CA ALA A 215 -3.14 -37.93 29.59
C ALA A 215 -2.43 -37.14 30.73
N SER A 216 -1.86 -37.84 31.72
CA SER A 216 -1.04 -37.27 32.80
C SER A 216 0.44 -37.09 32.43
N GLU A 217 0.89 -37.66 31.33
CA GLU A 217 2.27 -37.69 30.86
C GLU A 217 2.57 -36.66 29.76
N VAL A 218 1.52 -36.12 29.13
CA VAL A 218 1.58 -35.01 28.17
C VAL A 218 2.17 -33.75 28.82
N LEU A 219 3.29 -33.27 28.28
CA LEU A 219 3.98 -32.05 28.73
C LEU A 219 3.67 -30.83 27.85
N ALA A 220 3.36 -31.04 26.57
CA ALA A 220 3.03 -29.98 25.62
C ALA A 220 2.01 -30.46 24.58
N SER A 221 1.19 -29.53 24.06
CA SER A 221 0.27 -29.80 22.96
C SER A 221 0.08 -28.61 22.01
N SER A 222 -0.25 -28.91 20.75
CA SER A 222 -0.51 -27.93 19.69
C SER A 222 -1.52 -28.49 18.68
N PHE A 223 -1.94 -27.67 17.71
CA PHE A 223 -2.97 -27.99 16.73
C PHE A 223 -2.52 -27.62 15.31
N ILE A 224 -2.85 -28.46 14.33
CA ILE A 224 -2.68 -28.20 12.89
C ILE A 224 -4.09 -28.21 12.27
N CYS A 225 -4.65 -27.04 11.97
CA CYS A 225 -5.99 -26.92 11.39
C CYS A 225 -5.99 -27.21 9.86
N ARG A 226 -7.11 -27.76 9.34
CA ARG A 226 -7.27 -28.03 7.89
C ARG A 226 -7.63 -26.76 7.10
N ASP A 227 -7.02 -26.60 5.91
CA ASP A 227 -7.43 -25.60 4.92
C ASP A 227 -8.87 -25.87 4.42
N ARG A 228 -9.73 -24.85 4.41
CA ARG A 228 -11.08 -24.95 3.81
C ARG A 228 -11.08 -24.64 2.32
N ASN A 229 -11.87 -25.42 1.59
CA ASN A 229 -12.44 -25.09 0.27
C ASN A 229 -11.44 -24.42 -0.69
N THR A 230 -10.41 -25.18 -1.08
CA THR A 230 -9.39 -24.72 -2.02
C THR A 230 -9.87 -24.90 -3.46
N PHE A 231 -9.73 -23.85 -4.26
CA PHE A 231 -9.89 -23.89 -5.72
C PHE A 231 -8.51 -23.92 -6.39
N GLU A 232 -8.37 -24.73 -7.44
CA GLU A 232 -7.14 -24.88 -8.22
C GLU A 232 -7.26 -24.14 -9.56
N GLY A 233 -6.27 -23.29 -9.87
CA GLY A 233 -6.22 -22.49 -11.10
C GLY A 233 -6.75 -21.06 -10.94
N ASP A 234 -6.74 -20.31 -12.05
CA ASP A 234 -7.20 -18.93 -12.09
C ASP A 234 -8.73 -18.83 -12.03
N PHE A 235 -9.24 -17.93 -11.19
CA PHE A 235 -10.68 -17.68 -11.02
C PHE A 235 -11.07 -16.33 -11.64
N LEU A 236 -11.91 -16.36 -12.67
CA LEU A 236 -12.43 -15.17 -13.35
C LEU A 236 -13.89 -14.92 -12.98
N VAL A 237 -14.17 -13.71 -12.48
CA VAL A 237 -15.52 -13.21 -12.15
C VAL A 237 -15.99 -12.26 -13.25
N ARG A 238 -17.08 -12.62 -13.94
CA ARG A 238 -17.72 -11.80 -15.01
C ARG A 238 -19.14 -11.36 -14.67
N ASN A 239 -19.84 -12.15 -13.86
CA ASN A 239 -21.21 -11.91 -13.46
C ASN A 239 -21.47 -12.33 -12.01
N ASP A 240 -22.70 -12.11 -11.56
CA ASP A 240 -23.26 -12.55 -10.29
C ASP A 240 -23.18 -14.07 -10.07
N THR A 241 -23.37 -14.91 -11.09
CA THR A 241 -23.19 -16.38 -10.95
C THR A 241 -21.74 -16.78 -10.60
N ASP A 242 -20.73 -16.16 -11.22
CA ASP A 242 -19.31 -16.39 -10.87
C ASP A 242 -19.02 -15.89 -9.44
N LEU A 243 -19.58 -14.74 -9.03
CA LEU A 243 -19.43 -14.16 -7.69
C LEU A 243 -20.10 -15.02 -6.60
N ALA A 244 -21.31 -15.52 -6.85
CA ALA A 244 -22.07 -16.34 -5.91
C ALA A 244 -21.32 -17.64 -5.58
N VAL A 245 -20.68 -18.23 -6.58
CA VAL A 245 -19.83 -19.42 -6.40
C VAL A 245 -18.54 -19.09 -5.64
N LEU A 246 -17.93 -17.92 -5.90
CA LEU A 246 -16.73 -17.45 -5.20
C LEU A 246 -16.94 -17.31 -3.67
N GLN A 247 -18.17 -17.03 -3.20
CA GLN A 247 -18.46 -16.95 -1.76
C GLN A 247 -18.23 -18.26 -0.99
N GLY A 248 -18.17 -19.41 -1.67
CA GLY A 248 -17.87 -20.71 -1.07
C GLY A 248 -16.37 -21.04 -0.97
N ILE A 249 -15.50 -20.23 -1.57
CA ILE A 249 -14.06 -20.50 -1.73
C ILE A 249 -13.26 -19.82 -0.61
N GLY A 250 -12.44 -20.59 0.10
CA GLY A 250 -11.55 -20.09 1.15
C GLY A 250 -10.15 -19.74 0.66
N ARG A 251 -9.65 -20.50 -0.31
CA ARG A 251 -8.31 -20.35 -0.91
C ARG A 251 -8.34 -20.54 -2.42
N ILE A 252 -7.58 -19.72 -3.15
CA ILE A 252 -7.38 -19.86 -4.60
C ILE A 252 -5.90 -20.12 -4.88
N ARG A 253 -5.58 -21.29 -5.46
CA ARG A 253 -4.25 -21.62 -6.00
C ARG A 253 -4.11 -21.13 -7.44
N GLY A 254 -4.02 -19.82 -7.57
CA GLY A 254 -4.01 -19.12 -8.84
C GLY A 254 -4.38 -17.66 -8.67
N THR A 255 -4.67 -17.00 -9.77
CA THR A 255 -5.03 -15.59 -9.85
C THR A 255 -6.53 -15.40 -9.72
N LEU A 256 -6.98 -14.47 -8.86
CA LEU A 256 -8.36 -14.01 -8.83
C LEU A 256 -8.50 -12.76 -9.70
N GLN A 257 -9.42 -12.78 -10.67
CA GLN A 257 -9.64 -11.69 -11.62
C GLN A 257 -11.12 -11.27 -11.63
N PHE A 258 -11.39 -9.97 -11.47
CA PHE A 258 -12.70 -9.34 -11.71
C PHE A 258 -12.57 -8.47 -12.95
N ARG A 259 -13.23 -8.83 -14.06
CA ARG A 259 -13.04 -8.16 -15.34
C ARG A 259 -14.31 -7.99 -16.16
N GLY A 260 -14.56 -6.77 -16.60
CA GLY A 260 -15.67 -6.45 -17.51
C GLY A 260 -17.05 -6.65 -16.89
N GLY A 261 -17.16 -6.54 -15.57
CA GLY A 261 -18.42 -6.77 -14.85
C GLY A 261 -19.55 -5.87 -15.33
N GLY A 262 -20.68 -6.49 -15.66
CA GLY A 262 -21.92 -5.80 -15.99
C GLY A 262 -22.63 -5.19 -14.77
N PRO A 263 -23.83 -4.60 -14.95
CA PRO A 263 -24.56 -3.93 -13.87
C PRO A 263 -24.86 -4.80 -12.64
N SER A 264 -24.95 -6.13 -12.79
CA SER A 264 -25.14 -7.09 -11.69
C SER A 264 -23.95 -7.18 -10.74
N LEU A 265 -22.74 -6.79 -11.17
CA LEU A 265 -21.54 -6.68 -10.33
C LEU A 265 -21.29 -5.26 -9.84
N SER A 266 -22.35 -4.46 -9.65
CA SER A 266 -22.22 -3.10 -9.12
C SER A 266 -21.67 -3.04 -7.70
N GLN A 267 -21.79 -4.13 -6.93
CA GLN A 267 -21.14 -4.28 -5.62
C GLN A 267 -20.64 -5.72 -5.42
N VAL A 268 -19.47 -5.84 -4.80
CA VAL A 268 -18.81 -7.13 -4.52
C VAL A 268 -18.41 -7.18 -3.06
N ARG A 269 -18.83 -8.23 -2.35
CA ARG A 269 -18.38 -8.56 -1.00
C ARG A 269 -18.09 -10.05 -0.87
N VAL A 270 -16.84 -10.40 -0.57
CA VAL A 270 -16.38 -11.80 -0.39
C VAL A 270 -15.69 -11.93 0.97
N PRO A 271 -16.42 -12.28 2.04
CA PRO A 271 -15.84 -12.39 3.38
C PRO A 271 -15.12 -13.73 3.60
N SER A 272 -15.50 -14.79 2.87
CA SER A 272 -14.98 -16.15 3.02
C SER A 272 -13.57 -16.37 2.46
N LEU A 273 -13.13 -15.49 1.55
CA LEU A 273 -11.85 -15.65 0.85
C LEU A 273 -10.71 -15.12 1.71
N GLU A 274 -9.81 -16.02 2.09
CA GLU A 274 -8.71 -15.72 3.00
C GLU A 274 -7.35 -15.65 2.30
N VAL A 275 -7.13 -16.49 1.29
CA VAL A 275 -5.81 -16.66 0.65
C VAL A 275 -5.92 -16.74 -0.87
N VAL A 276 -5.09 -15.99 -1.58
CA VAL A 276 -4.88 -16.12 -3.02
C VAL A 276 -3.39 -16.32 -3.27
N ASP A 277 -2.99 -17.47 -3.79
CA ASP A 277 -1.56 -17.78 -4.01
C ASP A 277 -0.99 -17.04 -5.23
N GLY A 278 -1.84 -16.63 -6.18
CA GLY A 278 -1.50 -15.76 -7.31
C GLY A 278 -1.74 -14.27 -7.03
N ALA A 279 -2.09 -13.51 -8.08
CA ALA A 279 -2.48 -12.10 -7.95
C ALA A 279 -3.98 -11.92 -7.71
N VAL A 280 -4.38 -10.74 -7.21
CA VAL A 280 -5.77 -10.29 -7.17
C VAL A 280 -5.88 -9.07 -8.08
N VAL A 281 -6.63 -9.21 -9.19
CA VAL A 281 -6.76 -8.20 -10.24
C VAL A 281 -8.22 -7.78 -10.37
N ILE A 282 -8.48 -6.48 -10.24
CA ILE A 282 -9.81 -5.87 -10.29
C ILE A 282 -9.76 -4.79 -11.38
N GLU A 283 -10.02 -5.20 -12.62
CA GLU A 283 -9.76 -4.39 -13.82
C GLU A 283 -11.02 -4.11 -14.63
N GLY A 284 -11.26 -2.83 -14.96
CA GLY A 284 -12.19 -2.45 -16.02
C GLY A 284 -13.65 -2.82 -15.73
N ASN A 285 -14.12 -2.59 -14.52
CA ASN A 285 -15.50 -2.85 -14.11
C ASN A 285 -16.28 -1.52 -14.03
N PRO A 286 -16.96 -1.09 -15.11
CA PRO A 286 -17.52 0.26 -15.22
C PRO A 286 -18.74 0.49 -14.32
N SER A 287 -19.39 -0.56 -13.81
CA SER A 287 -20.52 -0.46 -12.89
C SER A 287 -20.16 -0.67 -11.42
N LEU A 288 -18.93 -1.09 -11.11
CA LEU A 288 -18.50 -1.43 -9.74
C LEU A 288 -18.37 -0.17 -8.89
N THR A 289 -19.18 -0.07 -7.83
CA THR A 289 -19.21 1.05 -6.86
C THR A 289 -18.60 0.69 -5.51
N ARG A 290 -18.67 -0.58 -5.12
CA ARG A 290 -18.14 -1.10 -3.85
C ARG A 290 -17.41 -2.43 -4.05
N MET A 291 -16.21 -2.51 -3.51
CA MET A 291 -15.39 -3.73 -3.48
C MET A 291 -14.95 -4.03 -2.06
N GLN A 292 -15.30 -5.21 -1.53
CA GLN A 292 -14.94 -5.64 -0.17
C GLN A 292 -14.41 -7.08 -0.16
N LEU A 293 -13.14 -7.26 0.20
CA LEU A 293 -12.47 -8.55 0.44
C LEU A 293 -11.95 -8.62 1.90
N PRO A 294 -12.80 -8.49 2.93
CA PRO A 294 -12.34 -8.20 4.29
C PRO A 294 -11.63 -9.38 4.95
N GLY A 295 -11.91 -10.63 4.56
CA GLY A 295 -11.26 -11.84 5.07
C GLY A 295 -9.85 -12.09 4.53
N LEU A 296 -9.41 -11.36 3.50
CA LEU A 296 -8.17 -11.64 2.79
C LEU A 296 -6.96 -11.33 3.67
N ARG A 297 -6.14 -12.35 3.96
CA ARG A 297 -4.92 -12.29 4.79
C ARG A 297 -3.62 -12.43 4.00
N PHE A 298 -3.67 -13.02 2.80
CA PHE A 298 -2.48 -13.24 1.97
C PHE A 298 -2.77 -13.16 0.46
N VAL A 299 -1.88 -12.48 -0.28
CA VAL A 299 -1.80 -12.49 -1.75
C VAL A 299 -0.36 -12.82 -2.16
N GLY A 300 -0.16 -13.97 -2.80
CA GLY A 300 1.16 -14.50 -3.17
C GLY A 300 1.85 -13.80 -4.35
N GLN A 301 1.13 -12.94 -5.07
CA GLN A 301 1.71 -12.01 -6.05
C GLN A 301 1.29 -10.56 -5.75
N GLY A 302 0.59 -9.90 -6.67
CA GLY A 302 0.24 -8.48 -6.59
C GLY A 302 -1.25 -8.25 -6.34
N LEU A 303 -1.57 -7.06 -5.84
CA LEU A 303 -2.95 -6.57 -5.67
C LEU A 303 -3.15 -5.37 -6.60
N GLU A 304 -3.97 -5.54 -7.64
CA GLU A 304 -4.18 -4.54 -8.69
C GLU A 304 -5.66 -4.12 -8.76
N ILE A 305 -5.93 -2.82 -8.63
CA ILE A 305 -7.26 -2.22 -8.77
C ILE A 305 -7.18 -1.11 -9.83
N ARG A 306 -7.61 -1.43 -11.05
CA ARG A 306 -7.32 -0.62 -12.25
C ARG A 306 -8.57 -0.29 -13.07
N GLY A 307 -8.81 0.99 -13.38
CA GLY A 307 -9.83 1.39 -14.36
C GLY A 307 -11.28 1.07 -13.95
N ASN A 308 -11.60 1.15 -12.66
CA ASN A 308 -12.97 0.97 -12.16
C ASN A 308 -13.57 2.37 -11.92
N ASP A 309 -14.05 3.02 -12.98
CA ASP A 309 -14.41 4.44 -12.99
C ASP A 309 -15.44 4.84 -11.92
N MET A 310 -16.38 3.93 -11.62
CA MET A 310 -17.46 4.14 -10.65
C MET A 310 -17.12 3.72 -9.21
N LEU A 311 -15.91 3.19 -8.95
CA LEU A 311 -15.54 2.64 -7.66
C LEU A 311 -15.39 3.74 -6.61
N GLU A 312 -16.32 3.78 -5.66
CA GLU A 312 -16.37 4.79 -4.58
C GLU A 312 -15.80 4.23 -3.27
N THR A 313 -15.95 2.92 -3.03
CA THR A 313 -15.51 2.26 -1.78
C THR A 313 -14.70 0.98 -2.05
N LEU A 314 -13.53 0.89 -1.43
CA LEU A 314 -12.59 -0.24 -1.55
C LEU A 314 -12.09 -0.66 -0.16
N GLU A 315 -12.27 -1.94 0.18
CA GLU A 315 -11.83 -2.56 1.44
C GLU A 315 -11.18 -3.91 1.14
N VAL A 316 -9.95 -4.13 1.60
CA VAL A 316 -9.21 -5.38 1.35
C VAL A 316 -8.43 -5.78 2.60
N GLY A 317 -8.76 -6.95 3.13
CA GLY A 317 -8.25 -7.48 4.40
C GLY A 317 -8.76 -6.75 5.64
N GLY A 318 -8.25 -7.16 6.80
CA GLY A 318 -8.47 -6.47 8.07
C GLY A 318 -9.68 -6.89 8.89
N ALA A 319 -10.46 -7.91 8.49
CA ALA A 319 -11.58 -8.42 9.30
C ALA A 319 -11.15 -8.89 10.70
N SER A 320 -9.95 -9.49 10.82
CA SER A 320 -9.33 -9.90 12.09
C SER A 320 -8.51 -8.78 12.76
N GLY A 321 -8.38 -7.62 12.12
CA GLY A 321 -7.43 -6.57 12.50
C GLY A 321 -5.96 -6.90 12.16
N GLU A 322 -5.69 -8.04 11.53
CA GLU A 322 -4.35 -8.46 11.12
C GLU A 322 -3.91 -7.82 9.80
N LYS A 323 -2.61 -7.93 9.51
CA LYS A 323 -2.01 -7.44 8.26
C LYS A 323 -2.35 -8.37 7.10
N LEU A 324 -2.75 -7.77 5.97
CA LEU A 324 -2.83 -8.44 4.68
C LEU A 324 -1.46 -8.32 3.98
N TRP A 325 -0.76 -9.44 3.84
CA TRP A 325 0.52 -9.48 3.15
C TRP A 325 0.33 -9.63 1.63
N VAL A 326 1.01 -8.78 0.87
CA VAL A 326 1.08 -8.86 -0.61
C VAL A 326 2.54 -9.06 -1.00
N THR A 327 2.86 -10.17 -1.66
CA THR A 327 4.26 -10.55 -1.91
C THR A 327 4.98 -9.64 -2.91
N THR A 328 4.26 -9.04 -3.86
CA THR A 328 4.84 -8.09 -4.82
C THR A 328 4.29 -6.68 -4.60
N ASN A 329 3.50 -6.15 -5.54
CA ASN A 329 3.14 -4.73 -5.60
C ASN A 329 1.66 -4.50 -5.25
N LEU A 330 1.37 -3.32 -4.72
CA LEU A 330 0.03 -2.73 -4.69
C LEU A 330 -0.10 -1.71 -5.83
N ALA A 331 -1.05 -1.90 -6.74
CA ALA A 331 -1.39 -0.94 -7.78
C ALA A 331 -2.84 -0.49 -7.63
N VAL A 332 -3.08 0.81 -7.50
CA VAL A 332 -4.41 1.44 -7.49
C VAL A 332 -4.40 2.54 -8.53
N GLU A 333 -5.01 2.30 -9.69
CA GLU A 333 -4.90 3.20 -10.85
C GLU A 333 -6.22 3.47 -11.56
N SER A 334 -6.41 4.72 -12.02
CA SER A 334 -7.55 5.12 -12.85
C SER A 334 -8.93 4.75 -12.27
N ASN A 335 -9.10 4.78 -10.95
CA ASN A 335 -10.40 4.62 -10.30
C ASN A 335 -10.97 6.02 -10.05
N ALA A 336 -11.68 6.56 -11.04
CA ALA A 336 -12.00 7.99 -11.11
C ALA A 336 -12.76 8.53 -9.89
N ARG A 337 -13.67 7.74 -9.31
CA ARG A 337 -14.47 8.08 -8.13
C ARG A 337 -13.89 7.64 -6.78
N LEU A 338 -12.74 6.96 -6.73
CA LEU A 338 -12.21 6.43 -5.48
C LEU A 338 -11.73 7.58 -4.58
N THR A 339 -12.43 7.83 -3.48
CA THR A 339 -12.20 9.01 -2.63
C THR A 339 -11.17 8.79 -1.52
N SER A 340 -10.99 7.55 -1.04
CA SER A 340 -10.07 7.22 0.05
C SER A 340 -9.38 5.85 -0.16
N LEU A 341 -8.21 5.68 0.48
CA LEU A 341 -7.48 4.40 0.60
C LEU A 341 -7.59 3.77 2.01
N ASP A 342 -8.45 4.29 2.90
CA ASP A 342 -8.51 3.84 4.31
C ASP A 342 -8.89 2.35 4.46
N GLY A 343 -9.66 1.79 3.53
CA GLY A 343 -9.96 0.36 3.49
C GLY A 343 -8.79 -0.53 3.05
N LEU A 344 -7.63 0.05 2.70
CA LEU A 344 -6.36 -0.63 2.44
C LEU A 344 -5.36 -0.47 3.60
N ARG A 345 -5.76 0.10 4.75
CA ARG A 345 -4.88 0.39 5.90
C ARG A 345 -4.08 -0.81 6.45
N PHE A 346 -4.57 -2.03 6.23
CA PHE A 346 -3.92 -3.29 6.65
C PHE A 346 -3.05 -3.93 5.58
N VAL A 347 -3.05 -3.41 4.34
CA VAL A 347 -2.26 -3.96 3.23
C VAL A 347 -0.78 -3.63 3.43
N VAL A 348 0.07 -4.66 3.32
CA VAL A 348 1.53 -4.56 3.40
C VAL A 348 2.14 -5.24 2.16
N PRO A 349 2.40 -4.50 1.08
CA PRO A 349 3.16 -5.00 -0.05
C PRO A 349 4.64 -5.06 0.30
N ARG A 350 5.33 -6.14 -0.06
CA ARG A 350 6.79 -6.23 0.11
C ARG A 350 7.53 -5.44 -0.96
N GLY A 351 7.03 -5.47 -2.19
CA GLY A 351 7.58 -4.77 -3.35
C GLY A 351 7.28 -3.28 -3.31
N GLY A 352 6.55 -2.79 -4.31
CA GLY A 352 6.26 -1.37 -4.52
C GLY A 352 4.79 -0.98 -4.35
N VAL A 353 4.55 0.32 -4.41
CA VAL A 353 3.21 0.94 -4.40
C VAL A 353 3.08 1.87 -5.60
N LEU A 354 2.04 1.68 -6.41
CA LEU A 354 1.70 2.49 -7.57
C LEU A 354 0.29 3.09 -7.38
N LEU A 355 0.24 4.39 -7.10
CA LEU A 355 -0.99 5.19 -7.09
C LEU A 355 -0.96 6.11 -8.30
N LYS A 356 -1.94 5.98 -9.22
CA LYS A 356 -1.94 6.77 -10.46
C LYS A 356 -3.33 7.13 -10.96
N GLY A 357 -3.57 8.40 -11.29
CA GLY A 357 -4.77 8.79 -12.04
C GLY A 357 -6.10 8.58 -11.30
N ASN A 358 -6.09 8.38 -9.97
CA ASN A 358 -7.32 8.32 -9.18
C ASN A 358 -7.75 9.77 -8.90
N ALA A 359 -8.66 10.28 -9.75
CA ALA A 359 -8.94 11.70 -9.90
C ALA A 359 -9.59 12.34 -8.67
N ALA A 360 -10.53 11.64 -8.02
CA ALA A 360 -11.23 12.08 -6.81
C ALA A 360 -10.53 11.68 -5.48
N LEU A 361 -9.35 11.08 -5.53
CA LEU A 361 -8.67 10.60 -4.33
C LEU A 361 -8.23 11.77 -3.44
N THR A 362 -8.57 11.72 -2.16
CA THR A 362 -8.12 12.65 -1.13
C THR A 362 -7.50 11.91 0.05
N HIS A 363 -6.83 12.65 0.93
CA HIS A 363 -6.27 12.12 2.17
C HIS A 363 -6.27 13.21 3.24
N ALA A 364 -7.09 13.03 4.28
CA ALA A 364 -7.17 13.95 5.41
C ALA A 364 -6.03 13.68 6.42
N PRO A 365 -5.59 14.67 7.22
CA PRO A 365 -4.50 14.49 8.18
C PRO A 365 -4.69 13.36 9.19
N GLU A 366 -5.93 13.03 9.53
CA GLU A 366 -6.30 11.98 10.50
C GLU A 366 -6.76 10.67 9.84
N SER A 367 -6.91 10.64 8.50
CA SER A 367 -7.32 9.41 7.80
C SER A 367 -6.19 8.37 7.82
N PRO A 368 -6.47 7.07 8.09
CA PRO A 368 -5.45 6.03 8.13
C PRO A 368 -4.57 5.91 6.88
N GLY A 369 -5.14 6.07 5.69
CA GLY A 369 -4.48 5.80 4.41
C GLY A 369 -3.85 4.40 4.38
N LEU A 370 -2.67 4.29 3.76
CA LEU A 370 -1.86 3.07 3.71
C LEU A 370 -1.05 2.88 5.00
N HIS A 371 -1.75 2.80 6.14
CA HIS A 371 -1.18 2.89 7.48
C HIS A 371 -0.10 1.86 7.82
N SER A 372 -0.27 0.61 7.36
CA SER A 372 0.62 -0.51 7.74
C SER A 372 1.94 -0.55 6.96
N ILE A 373 2.10 0.28 5.92
CA ILE A 373 3.31 0.33 5.10
C ILE A 373 4.39 1.15 5.81
N GLN A 374 5.48 0.49 6.20
CA GLN A 374 6.65 1.10 6.84
C GLN A 374 7.92 1.02 5.97
N PHE A 375 8.02 -0.03 5.17
CA PHE A 375 9.15 -0.32 4.29
C PHE A 375 8.63 -0.87 2.96
N LEU A 376 9.29 -0.51 1.86
CA LEU A 376 9.08 -1.06 0.52
C LEU A 376 10.44 -1.55 -0.03
N GLU A 377 10.52 -2.81 -0.45
CA GLU A 377 11.68 -3.36 -1.18
C GLU A 377 11.70 -2.86 -2.65
N GLY A 378 10.53 -2.48 -3.19
CA GLY A 378 10.36 -1.92 -4.53
C GLY A 378 10.30 -0.39 -4.55
N ALA A 379 9.69 0.15 -5.61
CA ALA A 379 9.52 1.58 -5.84
C ALA A 379 8.16 2.11 -5.32
N LEU A 380 8.10 3.41 -5.03
CA LEU A 380 6.87 4.15 -4.78
C LEU A 380 6.59 5.10 -5.95
N THR A 381 5.38 5.07 -6.50
CA THR A 381 4.92 6.04 -7.51
C THR A 381 3.57 6.60 -7.11
N ILE A 382 3.45 7.92 -7.04
CA ILE A 382 2.22 8.67 -6.77
C ILE A 382 2.08 9.73 -7.87
N SER A 383 1.13 9.54 -8.79
CA SER A 383 1.09 10.38 -9.99
C SER A 383 -0.30 10.69 -10.55
N ALA A 384 -0.39 11.81 -11.27
CA ALA A 384 -1.59 12.26 -11.98
C ALA A 384 -2.86 12.34 -11.12
N HIS A 385 -2.73 12.64 -9.81
CA HIS A 385 -3.88 12.81 -8.93
C HIS A 385 -4.53 14.20 -9.07
N GLY A 386 -5.86 14.21 -9.19
CA GLY A 386 -6.67 15.40 -9.42
C GLY A 386 -7.01 16.20 -8.18
N THR A 387 -7.09 15.57 -7.00
CA THR A 387 -7.55 16.21 -5.74
C THR A 387 -6.66 15.95 -4.52
N LEU A 388 -5.63 15.11 -4.64
CA LEU A 388 -4.84 14.61 -3.50
C LEU A 388 -3.98 15.74 -2.88
N PRO A 389 -4.23 16.19 -1.64
CA PRO A 389 -3.54 17.36 -1.08
C PRO A 389 -2.20 17.03 -0.41
N ARG A 390 -1.97 15.76 -0.07
CA ARG A 390 -0.82 15.25 0.70
C ARG A 390 -0.62 13.75 0.46
N LEU A 391 0.51 13.18 0.87
CA LEU A 391 0.81 11.75 0.66
C LEU A 391 0.00 10.85 1.63
N PRO A 392 -0.47 9.66 1.19
CA PRO A 392 -1.34 8.77 2.00
C PRO A 392 -0.60 7.63 2.73
N LEU A 393 0.64 7.87 3.20
CA LEU A 393 1.58 6.84 3.67
C LEU A 393 2.15 7.17 5.07
N PRO A 394 1.32 7.39 6.10
CA PRO A 394 1.70 8.10 7.33
C PRO A 394 2.79 7.42 8.19
N ASN A 395 3.12 6.15 7.91
CA ASN A 395 4.18 5.41 8.59
C ASN A 395 5.32 4.96 7.68
N LEU A 396 5.33 5.31 6.38
CA LEU A 396 6.41 4.91 5.48
C LEU A 396 7.72 5.59 5.90
N VAL A 397 8.73 4.78 6.24
CA VAL A 397 10.05 5.25 6.69
C VAL A 397 11.11 5.04 5.60
N ARG A 398 11.03 3.97 4.83
CA ARG A 398 12.11 3.57 3.89
C ARG A 398 11.57 2.99 2.59
N VAL A 399 12.16 3.37 1.47
CA VAL A 399 11.92 2.79 0.14
C VAL A 399 13.26 2.37 -0.43
N ALA A 400 13.42 1.11 -0.83
CA ALA A 400 14.69 0.62 -1.39
C ALA A 400 14.85 0.93 -2.88
N GLY A 401 13.74 1.01 -3.64
CA GLY A 401 13.73 1.48 -5.02
C GLY A 401 13.60 3.01 -5.15
N ASP A 402 13.11 3.43 -6.32
CA ASP A 402 12.82 4.84 -6.63
C ASP A 402 11.55 5.34 -5.92
N VAL A 403 11.47 6.65 -5.69
CA VAL A 403 10.26 7.38 -5.26
C VAL A 403 9.92 8.42 -6.32
N VAL A 404 8.74 8.30 -6.93
CA VAL A 404 8.22 9.20 -7.97
C VAL A 404 6.95 9.88 -7.49
N ILE A 405 6.94 11.21 -7.49
CA ILE A 405 5.80 12.05 -7.12
C ILE A 405 5.56 13.04 -8.27
N GLU A 406 4.68 12.70 -9.21
CA GLU A 406 4.58 13.36 -10.51
C GLU A 406 3.17 13.81 -10.93
N GLY A 407 3.01 15.08 -11.30
CA GLY A 407 1.77 15.55 -11.95
C GLY A 407 0.55 15.62 -11.02
N ASN A 408 0.75 15.75 -9.71
CA ASN A 408 -0.35 15.83 -8.75
C ASN A 408 -0.78 17.29 -8.58
N THR A 409 -1.92 17.64 -9.20
CA THR A 409 -2.26 19.06 -9.47
C THR A 409 -2.65 19.85 -8.24
N HIS A 410 -3.11 19.17 -7.18
CA HIS A 410 -3.56 19.76 -5.92
C HIS A 410 -2.66 19.40 -4.71
N LEU A 411 -1.47 18.82 -4.97
CA LEU A 411 -0.54 18.43 -3.92
C LEU A 411 0.13 19.67 -3.30
N VAL A 412 -0.30 20.06 -2.10
CA VAL A 412 0.19 21.25 -1.39
C VAL A 412 1.30 20.95 -0.38
N THR A 413 1.55 19.67 -0.08
CA THR A 413 2.62 19.23 0.84
C THR A 413 3.04 17.79 0.53
N LEU A 414 4.30 17.47 0.82
CA LEU A 414 4.80 16.08 0.83
C LEU A 414 4.57 15.40 2.19
N GLY A 415 3.86 16.06 3.13
CA GLY A 415 3.49 15.49 4.42
C GLY A 415 2.56 14.29 4.30
N GLY A 416 2.45 13.50 5.38
CA GLY A 416 1.79 12.18 5.34
C GLY A 416 2.73 11.06 4.93
N THR A 417 4.02 11.23 5.22
CA THR A 417 5.05 10.19 5.23
C THR A 417 6.03 10.46 6.38
N LYS A 418 6.86 9.48 6.73
CA LYS A 418 8.00 9.60 7.67
C LYS A 418 9.31 9.23 6.98
N LEU A 419 9.38 9.45 5.66
CA LEU A 419 10.45 8.94 4.80
C LEU A 419 11.83 9.46 5.25
N GLU A 420 12.69 8.53 5.66
CA GLU A 420 14.07 8.74 6.11
C GLU A 420 15.11 8.34 5.06
N SER A 421 14.81 7.36 4.20
CA SER A 421 15.74 6.93 3.14
C SER A 421 15.05 6.45 1.86
N VAL A 422 15.68 6.80 0.74
CA VAL A 422 15.38 6.31 -0.62
C VAL A 422 16.64 5.63 -1.18
N GLY A 423 16.53 4.36 -1.53
CA GLY A 423 17.64 3.56 -2.07
C GLY A 423 17.88 3.77 -3.57
N GLY A 424 16.87 4.25 -4.31
CA GLY A 424 16.99 4.75 -5.68
C GLY A 424 16.99 6.27 -5.77
N ASN A 425 16.34 6.78 -6.81
CA ASN A 425 16.11 8.20 -7.08
C ASN A 425 14.85 8.71 -6.35
N LEU A 426 14.83 9.98 -5.95
CA LEU A 426 13.64 10.69 -5.49
C LEU A 426 13.30 11.80 -6.50
N ARG A 427 12.19 11.62 -7.23
CA ARG A 427 11.75 12.54 -8.29
C ARG A 427 10.43 13.21 -7.92
N VAL A 428 10.46 14.51 -7.68
CA VAL A 428 9.29 15.37 -7.38
C VAL A 428 9.06 16.30 -8.57
N LYS A 429 8.14 15.93 -9.46
CA LYS A 429 7.99 16.58 -10.76
C LYS A 429 6.59 17.10 -11.06
N GLY A 430 6.46 18.31 -11.59
CA GLY A 430 5.19 18.76 -12.17
C GLY A 430 4.03 18.87 -11.17
N ASN A 431 4.29 19.20 -9.90
CA ASN A 431 3.27 19.40 -8.87
C ASN A 431 3.06 20.92 -8.66
N PRO A 432 2.17 21.58 -9.43
CA PRO A 432 2.16 23.04 -9.57
C PRO A 432 1.73 23.80 -8.31
N GLN A 433 1.02 23.17 -7.37
CA GLN A 433 0.61 23.79 -6.10
C GLN A 433 1.58 23.55 -4.94
N LEU A 434 2.67 22.81 -5.15
CA LEU A 434 3.62 22.45 -4.09
C LEU A 434 4.59 23.62 -3.80
N PRO A 435 4.51 24.28 -2.63
CA PRO A 435 5.29 25.50 -2.36
C PRO A 435 6.74 25.21 -1.97
N ASN A 436 7.02 24.00 -1.47
CA ASN A 436 8.33 23.52 -1.03
C ASN A 436 8.26 22.01 -0.73
N LEU A 437 9.31 21.44 -0.14
CA LEU A 437 9.44 20.01 0.16
C LEU A 437 9.02 19.66 1.61
N MET A 438 8.22 20.51 2.27
CA MET A 438 7.71 20.26 3.61
C MET A 438 6.96 18.93 3.66
N GLY A 439 7.39 18.07 4.59
CA GLY A 439 7.00 16.65 4.68
C GLY A 439 8.19 15.70 4.61
N LEU A 440 9.28 16.10 3.93
CA LEU A 440 10.52 15.34 3.85
C LEU A 440 11.55 15.67 4.94
N SER A 441 11.13 16.30 6.05
CA SER A 441 12.03 16.79 7.11
C SER A 441 12.84 15.69 7.81
N SER A 442 12.39 14.44 7.72
CA SER A 442 13.11 13.27 8.24
C SER A 442 14.06 12.62 7.22
N LEU A 443 14.03 13.04 5.95
CA LEU A 443 14.80 12.40 4.87
C LEU A 443 16.30 12.65 5.06
N GLN A 444 17.06 11.58 5.22
CA GLN A 444 18.51 11.62 5.48
C GLN A 444 19.34 11.19 4.27
N VAL A 445 18.85 10.26 3.46
CA VAL A 445 19.59 9.65 2.35
C VAL A 445 18.71 9.49 1.11
N VAL A 446 19.23 9.95 -0.03
CA VAL A 446 18.78 9.53 -1.37
C VAL A 446 20.02 8.95 -2.06
N SER A 447 20.09 7.64 -2.28
CA SER A 447 21.31 7.04 -2.84
C SER A 447 21.50 7.35 -4.32
N GLY A 448 20.41 7.57 -5.06
CA GLY A 448 20.38 8.05 -6.44
C GLY A 448 20.23 9.57 -6.55
N GLU A 449 19.58 10.03 -7.61
CA GLU A 449 19.30 11.44 -7.84
C GLU A 449 18.09 11.94 -7.03
N LEU A 450 18.23 13.10 -6.40
CA LEU A 450 17.13 13.95 -5.96
C LEU A 450 16.78 14.94 -7.09
N GLU A 451 15.76 14.63 -7.88
CA GLU A 451 15.25 15.51 -8.94
C GLU A 451 14.01 16.26 -8.45
N VAL A 452 14.03 17.58 -8.52
CA VAL A 452 12.90 18.45 -8.19
C VAL A 452 12.67 19.40 -9.35
N SER A 453 11.69 19.09 -10.21
CA SER A 453 11.53 19.77 -11.50
C SER A 453 10.10 20.15 -11.87
N GLU A 454 9.91 21.21 -12.64
CA GLU A 454 8.61 21.61 -13.20
C GLU A 454 7.51 21.91 -12.13
N ASN A 455 7.90 22.18 -10.88
CA ASN A 455 6.95 22.52 -9.80
C ASN A 455 6.74 24.05 -9.78
N ALA A 456 5.87 24.54 -10.66
CA ALA A 456 5.73 25.98 -10.94
C ALA A 456 5.45 26.88 -9.71
N GLY A 457 4.74 26.38 -8.69
CA GLY A 457 4.45 27.10 -7.45
C GLY A 457 5.54 27.01 -6.37
N MET A 458 6.64 26.29 -6.61
CA MET A 458 7.66 26.06 -5.59
C MET A 458 8.53 27.29 -5.35
N LEU A 459 8.55 27.77 -4.10
CA LEU A 459 9.24 28.99 -3.68
C LEU A 459 10.68 28.74 -3.21
N ASN A 460 10.95 27.54 -2.67
CA ASN A 460 12.23 27.09 -2.11
C ASN A 460 12.23 25.57 -1.83
N SER A 461 13.39 25.02 -1.45
CA SER A 461 13.63 23.62 -1.07
C SER A 461 13.36 23.30 0.42
N TYR A 462 12.70 24.21 1.16
CA TYR A 462 12.39 24.03 2.58
C TYR A 462 11.74 22.66 2.82
N GLY A 463 12.33 21.87 3.73
CA GLY A 463 11.89 20.51 4.02
C GLY A 463 13.00 19.47 4.01
N LEU A 464 14.20 19.77 3.49
CA LEU A 464 15.32 18.81 3.40
C LEU A 464 16.34 18.92 4.55
N PHE A 465 15.93 19.39 5.73
CA PHE A 465 16.84 19.73 6.84
C PHE A 465 17.74 18.59 7.35
N SER A 466 17.25 17.36 7.27
CA SER A 466 17.98 16.17 7.73
C SER A 466 18.84 15.51 6.65
N LEU A 467 18.82 16.00 5.40
CA LEU A 467 19.46 15.35 4.25
C LEU A 467 20.98 15.39 4.40
N ARG A 468 21.61 14.22 4.52
CA ARG A 468 23.05 14.04 4.74
C ARG A 468 23.81 13.58 3.50
N HIS A 469 23.13 12.81 2.65
CA HIS A 469 23.71 12.24 1.43
C HIS A 469 22.71 12.25 0.28
N ALA A 470 23.21 12.63 -0.91
CA ALA A 470 22.51 12.47 -2.17
C ALA A 470 23.47 11.87 -3.22
N GLY A 471 22.99 11.03 -4.14
CA GLY A 471 23.76 10.62 -5.31
C GLY A 471 23.99 11.79 -6.28
N SER A 472 22.90 12.49 -6.62
CA SER A 472 22.87 13.77 -7.35
C SER A 472 21.79 14.67 -6.74
N ILE A 473 21.85 15.99 -6.96
CA ILE A 473 20.77 16.92 -6.63
C ILE A 473 20.49 17.81 -7.84
N THR A 474 19.28 17.77 -8.39
CA THR A 474 18.87 18.54 -9.56
C THR A 474 17.60 19.33 -9.25
N PHE A 475 17.68 20.65 -9.37
CA PHE A 475 16.53 21.56 -9.32
C PHE A 475 16.39 22.26 -10.67
N ALA A 476 15.28 22.05 -11.38
CA ALA A 476 15.11 22.57 -12.73
C ALA A 476 13.68 23.07 -13.03
N ARG A 477 13.52 24.23 -13.69
CA ARG A 477 12.20 24.74 -14.14
C ARG A 477 11.16 24.87 -13.00
N ASN A 478 11.58 25.34 -11.83
CA ASN A 478 10.69 25.66 -10.71
C ASN A 478 10.49 27.19 -10.66
N ASP A 479 9.64 27.71 -11.53
CA ASP A 479 9.66 29.12 -11.96
C ASP A 479 9.45 30.15 -10.84
N ALA A 480 8.69 29.83 -9.79
CA ALA A 480 8.47 30.73 -8.65
C ALA A 480 9.61 30.71 -7.60
N MET A 481 10.67 29.91 -7.80
CA MET A 481 11.72 29.73 -6.80
C MET A 481 12.60 30.97 -6.71
N THR A 482 12.55 31.68 -5.58
CA THR A 482 13.33 32.92 -5.36
C THR A 482 14.58 32.71 -4.52
N VAL A 483 14.59 31.67 -3.69
CA VAL A 483 15.69 31.23 -2.84
C VAL A 483 15.73 29.71 -2.94
N TRP A 484 16.88 29.10 -3.21
CA TRP A 484 16.92 27.63 -3.29
C TRP A 484 16.77 27.01 -1.89
N GLY A 485 17.55 27.40 -0.88
CA GLY A 485 17.37 27.04 0.53
C GLY A 485 18.60 26.42 1.20
N ASP A 486 18.52 26.28 2.52
CA ASP A 486 19.62 25.71 3.32
C ASP A 486 19.51 24.18 3.43
N LEU A 487 20.64 23.48 3.26
CA LEU A 487 20.78 22.04 3.51
C LEU A 487 21.79 21.81 4.64
N PRO A 488 21.41 22.08 5.91
CA PRO A 488 22.35 22.24 7.03
C PRO A 488 23.03 20.96 7.52
N GLU A 489 22.55 19.78 7.10
CA GLU A 489 23.16 18.47 7.42
C GLU A 489 23.84 17.80 6.21
N LEU A 490 23.84 18.42 5.03
CA LEU A 490 24.35 17.81 3.80
C LEU A 490 25.87 17.68 3.82
N ARG A 491 26.35 16.44 3.98
CA ARG A 491 27.77 16.10 4.16
C ARG A 491 28.44 15.61 2.88
N SER A 492 27.67 15.12 1.92
CA SER A 492 28.22 14.56 0.68
C SER A 492 27.19 14.52 -0.46
N VAL A 493 27.67 14.73 -1.68
CA VAL A 493 26.92 14.49 -2.92
C VAL A 493 27.82 13.72 -3.90
N ALA A 494 27.37 12.58 -4.41
CA ALA A 494 28.26 11.63 -5.10
C ALA A 494 28.66 12.04 -6.53
N THR A 495 27.81 12.81 -7.24
CA THR A 495 28.01 13.15 -8.66
C THR A 495 27.98 14.66 -8.93
N GLY A 496 26.82 15.31 -8.75
CA GLY A 496 26.63 16.73 -9.04
C GLY A 496 25.52 17.40 -8.24
N ILE A 497 25.57 18.73 -8.20
CA ILE A 497 24.46 19.61 -7.85
C ILE A 497 24.17 20.46 -9.09
N SER A 498 22.96 20.41 -9.61
CA SER A 498 22.50 21.17 -10.78
C SER A 498 21.33 22.07 -10.39
N VAL A 499 21.46 23.36 -10.65
CA VAL A 499 20.41 24.38 -10.48
C VAL A 499 20.24 25.07 -11.83
N ASP A 500 19.20 24.66 -12.56
CA ASP A 500 18.97 25.04 -13.96
C ASP A 500 17.63 25.76 -14.15
N SER A 501 17.62 26.83 -14.94
CA SER A 501 16.40 27.43 -15.47
C SER A 501 15.41 27.84 -14.37
N LEU A 502 15.91 28.53 -13.33
CA LEU A 502 15.10 29.12 -12.27
C LEU A 502 15.05 30.67 -12.46
N PRO A 503 14.08 31.19 -13.24
CA PRO A 503 14.06 32.60 -13.68
C PRO A 503 13.92 33.63 -12.55
N GLU A 504 13.35 33.26 -11.40
CA GLU A 504 13.17 34.14 -10.24
C GLU A 504 14.24 33.97 -9.14
N LEU A 505 15.18 33.02 -9.30
CA LEU A 505 16.18 32.68 -8.28
C LEU A 505 17.16 33.82 -8.05
N LYS A 506 17.29 34.27 -6.81
CA LYS A 506 18.20 35.37 -6.41
C LYS A 506 19.43 34.91 -5.65
N THR A 507 19.33 33.78 -4.95
CA THR A 507 20.39 33.23 -4.10
C THR A 507 20.19 31.74 -3.83
N LEU A 508 21.28 31.03 -3.56
CA LEU A 508 21.30 29.58 -3.34
C LEU A 508 20.92 29.19 -1.91
N GLY A 509 21.63 29.67 -0.89
CA GLY A 509 21.42 29.23 0.50
C GLY A 509 22.49 28.26 0.98
N GLY A 510 22.47 27.99 2.29
CA GLY A 510 23.55 27.37 3.06
C GLY A 510 23.84 25.91 2.73
N LEU A 511 24.99 25.64 2.11
CA LEU A 511 25.62 24.30 2.04
C LEU A 511 26.74 24.17 3.07
N ILE A 512 26.48 24.60 4.30
CA ILE A 512 27.47 24.80 5.37
C ILE A 512 28.40 23.59 5.60
N PRO A 513 27.95 22.32 5.60
CA PRO A 513 28.83 21.18 5.88
C PRO A 513 29.62 20.67 4.67
N LEU A 514 29.34 21.14 3.45
CA LEU A 514 30.08 20.73 2.25
C LEU A 514 31.41 21.50 2.17
N VAL A 515 32.51 20.76 2.35
CA VAL A 515 33.90 21.23 2.15
C VAL A 515 34.44 20.73 0.81
N ASN A 516 34.20 19.45 0.49
CA ASN A 516 34.52 18.84 -0.79
C ASN A 516 33.23 18.78 -1.64
N GLY A 517 33.13 19.67 -2.61
CA GLY A 517 31.96 19.77 -3.49
C GLY A 517 32.03 18.84 -4.71
N PRO A 518 30.87 18.42 -5.25
CA PRO A 518 30.78 17.62 -6.46
C PRO A 518 31.01 18.49 -7.71
N TRP A 519 30.48 18.09 -8.88
CA TRP A 519 30.26 19.05 -9.96
C TRP A 519 29.12 20.01 -9.58
N LEU A 520 29.37 21.31 -9.52
CA LEU A 520 28.33 22.32 -9.31
C LEU A 520 27.98 22.99 -10.65
N SER A 521 26.73 22.88 -11.08
CA SER A 521 26.20 23.53 -12.28
C SER A 521 25.11 24.53 -11.93
N LEU A 522 25.35 25.79 -12.28
CA LEU A 522 24.40 26.89 -12.24
C LEU A 522 24.18 27.34 -13.69
N ASP A 523 22.99 27.10 -14.23
CA ASP A 523 22.67 27.45 -15.62
C ASP A 523 21.32 28.17 -15.71
N ASN A 524 21.21 29.16 -16.59
CA ASN A 524 19.96 29.84 -16.91
C ASN A 524 19.20 30.42 -15.70
N ASN A 525 19.95 31.01 -14.76
CA ASN A 525 19.41 31.64 -13.55
C ASN A 525 19.62 33.17 -13.63
N PRO A 526 18.91 33.89 -14.52
CA PRO A 526 19.26 35.27 -14.89
C PRO A 526 19.15 36.29 -13.75
N LYS A 527 18.42 35.99 -12.66
CA LYS A 527 18.28 36.86 -11.48
C LYS A 527 19.22 36.51 -10.32
N LEU A 528 20.09 35.50 -10.48
CA LEU A 528 20.99 35.04 -9.43
C LEU A 528 22.05 36.12 -9.15
N THR A 529 21.93 36.82 -8.01
CA THR A 529 22.82 37.93 -7.64
C THR A 529 24.00 37.51 -6.77
N ALA A 530 23.87 36.37 -6.06
CA ALA A 530 24.83 35.94 -5.04
C ALA A 530 24.89 34.41 -4.91
N LEU A 531 26.02 33.90 -4.42
CA LEU A 531 26.30 32.48 -4.21
C LEU A 531 26.30 32.13 -2.71
N HIS A 532 25.43 32.78 -1.95
CA HIS A 532 25.43 32.69 -0.49
C HIS A 532 25.30 31.23 -0.05
N GLY A 533 26.12 30.85 0.93
CA GLY A 533 26.14 29.49 1.47
C GLY A 533 27.18 28.55 0.86
N LEU A 534 27.84 28.95 -0.24
CA LEU A 534 28.94 28.17 -0.85
C LEU A 534 30.33 28.47 -0.24
N ALA A 535 30.43 29.43 0.69
CA ALA A 535 31.68 29.95 1.24
C ALA A 535 32.52 28.93 2.07
N ASN A 536 32.01 27.73 2.32
CA ASN A 536 32.72 26.65 3.00
C ASN A 536 33.40 25.64 2.05
N LEU A 537 33.15 25.71 0.75
CA LEU A 537 33.79 24.83 -0.23
C LEU A 537 35.29 25.15 -0.33
N GLU A 538 36.12 24.13 -0.18
CA GLU A 538 37.59 24.20 -0.36
C GLU A 538 38.03 23.50 -1.65
N HIS A 539 37.27 22.51 -2.12
CA HIS A 539 37.56 21.73 -3.33
C HIS A 539 36.28 21.51 -4.16
N LEU A 540 36.40 21.54 -5.50
CA LEU A 540 35.31 21.20 -6.43
C LEU A 540 35.81 20.32 -7.58
N ARG A 541 35.06 19.27 -7.94
CA ARG A 541 35.31 18.56 -9.22
C ARG A 541 34.96 19.41 -10.43
N GLY A 542 33.95 20.27 -10.32
CA GLY A 542 33.75 21.29 -11.33
C GLY A 542 32.82 22.40 -10.90
N LEU A 543 32.96 23.54 -11.56
CA LEU A 543 32.11 24.70 -11.42
C LEU A 543 31.69 25.17 -12.82
N SER A 544 30.41 25.04 -13.12
CA SER A 544 29.76 25.58 -14.31
C SER A 544 28.85 26.73 -13.89
N VAL A 545 29.10 27.93 -14.40
CA VAL A 545 28.27 29.13 -14.20
C VAL A 545 27.93 29.69 -15.58
N ARG A 546 26.69 29.49 -16.00
CA ARG A 546 26.21 29.92 -17.32
C ARG A 546 24.91 30.70 -17.24
N ARG A 547 24.76 31.73 -18.08
CA ARG A 547 23.50 32.49 -18.21
C ARG A 547 22.96 32.98 -16.86
N CYS A 548 23.85 33.32 -15.93
CA CYS A 548 23.54 33.87 -14.60
C CYS A 548 23.67 35.40 -14.65
N ASP A 549 22.85 36.05 -15.48
CA ASP A 549 23.09 37.43 -15.93
C ASP A 549 23.22 38.46 -14.81
N ALA A 550 22.52 38.33 -13.67
CA ALA A 550 22.64 39.26 -12.55
C ALA A 550 23.88 39.06 -11.66
N LEU A 551 24.69 38.02 -11.90
CA LEU A 551 25.82 37.67 -11.05
C LEU A 551 27.05 38.53 -11.37
N GLY A 552 27.41 39.42 -10.45
CA GLY A 552 28.53 40.35 -10.66
C GLY A 552 29.92 39.74 -10.48
N ASN A 553 30.06 38.71 -9.63
CA ASN A 553 31.32 38.00 -9.36
C ASN A 553 31.11 36.67 -8.63
N LEU A 554 32.13 35.80 -8.59
CA LEU A 554 32.09 34.50 -7.89
C LEU A 554 32.81 34.53 -6.53
N GLY A 555 33.19 35.71 -6.03
CA GLY A 555 34.08 35.88 -4.88
C GLY A 555 33.56 35.44 -3.50
N GLU A 556 32.32 34.97 -3.42
CA GLU A 556 31.78 34.34 -2.21
C GLU A 556 32.34 32.92 -1.99
N LEU A 557 32.97 32.32 -3.00
CA LEU A 557 33.73 31.07 -2.92
C LEU A 557 35.10 31.27 -2.22
N ALA A 558 35.14 32.08 -1.16
CA ALA A 558 36.36 32.63 -0.57
C ALA A 558 37.30 31.58 0.09
N LYS A 559 36.83 30.35 0.33
CA LYS A 559 37.68 29.25 0.80
C LYS A 559 38.19 28.32 -0.30
N LEU A 560 37.65 28.41 -1.51
CA LEU A 560 37.95 27.49 -2.60
C LEU A 560 39.45 27.54 -2.94
N ARG A 561 40.09 26.37 -2.99
CA ARG A 561 41.52 26.17 -3.24
C ARG A 561 41.77 25.47 -4.56
N THR A 562 41.02 24.41 -4.86
CA THR A 562 41.19 23.64 -6.10
C THR A 562 39.87 23.41 -6.82
N ILE A 563 39.93 23.41 -8.15
CA ILE A 563 38.83 23.07 -9.04
C ILE A 563 39.40 22.12 -10.11
N GLU A 564 38.76 21.01 -10.46
CA GLU A 564 39.26 20.24 -11.62
C GLU A 564 38.83 20.91 -12.94
N SER A 565 37.56 21.27 -13.07
CA SER A 565 37.01 21.93 -14.27
C SER A 565 36.26 23.24 -13.96
N LEU A 566 36.61 24.34 -14.63
CA LEU A 566 35.93 25.63 -14.51
C LEU A 566 35.30 26.03 -15.85
N MET A 567 34.02 26.35 -15.86
CA MET A 567 33.28 26.86 -17.02
C MET A 567 32.45 28.08 -16.61
N VAL A 568 32.79 29.25 -17.15
CA VAL A 568 32.13 30.53 -16.87
C VAL A 568 31.75 31.15 -18.21
N GLU A 569 30.50 30.94 -18.63
CA GLU A 569 30.07 31.29 -19.99
C GLU A 569 28.77 32.09 -20.04
N ASP A 570 28.63 33.02 -21.00
CA ASP A 570 27.37 33.72 -21.26
C ASP A 570 26.79 34.47 -20.03
N ASN A 571 27.62 35.10 -19.18
CA ASN A 571 27.15 35.85 -18.01
C ASN A 571 27.22 37.38 -18.26
N ALA A 572 26.08 38.02 -18.52
CA ALA A 572 26.05 39.38 -19.06
C ALA A 572 26.61 40.50 -18.14
N ASN A 573 26.50 40.38 -16.81
CA ASN A 573 26.99 41.40 -15.87
C ASN A 573 28.20 40.96 -15.00
N LEU A 574 28.83 39.82 -15.31
CA LEU A 574 30.00 39.36 -14.56
C LEU A 574 31.21 40.28 -14.84
N THR A 575 31.72 40.97 -13.81
CA THR A 575 32.83 41.94 -13.97
C THR A 575 34.19 41.42 -13.52
N ARG A 576 34.21 40.36 -12.71
CA ARG A 576 35.43 39.69 -12.23
C ARG A 576 35.11 38.25 -11.83
N LEU A 577 36.09 37.35 -11.95
CA LEU A 577 35.96 36.00 -11.38
C LEU A 577 35.89 36.08 -9.84
N GLY A 578 36.82 36.79 -9.20
CA GLY A 578 36.90 36.88 -7.73
C GLY A 578 37.36 35.58 -7.06
N LEU A 579 37.91 34.64 -7.83
CA LEU A 579 38.44 33.35 -7.36
C LEU A 579 39.88 33.49 -6.83
N ASP A 580 40.14 34.57 -6.07
CA ASP A 580 41.47 35.02 -5.67
C ASP A 580 42.18 34.03 -4.74
N THR A 581 41.45 33.06 -4.20
CA THR A 581 41.92 32.02 -3.29
C THR A 581 42.17 30.66 -3.95
N VAL A 582 41.73 30.48 -5.19
CA VAL A 582 41.99 29.26 -5.98
C VAL A 582 43.46 29.25 -6.40
N GLN A 583 44.12 28.13 -6.11
CA GLN A 583 45.53 27.84 -6.37
C GLN A 583 45.71 26.92 -7.57
N GLU A 584 44.70 26.09 -7.88
CA GLU A 584 44.77 25.10 -8.96
C GLU A 584 43.44 24.95 -9.71
N VAL A 585 43.53 24.98 -11.05
CA VAL A 585 42.53 24.49 -12.01
C VAL A 585 43.19 23.45 -12.91
N SER A 586 42.92 22.17 -12.67
CA SER A 586 43.80 21.07 -13.12
C SER A 586 43.43 20.37 -14.45
N SER A 587 42.19 20.51 -14.92
CA SER A 587 41.70 19.81 -16.11
C SER A 587 41.24 20.77 -17.21
N TYR A 588 40.08 21.43 -17.03
CA TYR A 588 39.41 22.23 -18.06
C TYR A 588 39.19 23.66 -17.57
N LEU A 589 39.42 24.66 -18.42
CA LEU A 589 39.04 26.04 -18.13
C LEU A 589 38.40 26.67 -19.37
N SER A 590 37.15 27.11 -19.22
CA SER A 590 36.46 27.96 -20.18
C SER A 590 35.95 29.24 -19.51
N ALA A 591 36.28 30.38 -20.11
CA ALA A 591 35.78 31.69 -19.74
C ALA A 591 35.42 32.43 -21.03
N GLN A 592 34.17 32.31 -21.48
CA GLN A 592 33.75 32.76 -22.80
C GLN A 592 32.46 33.57 -22.80
N ARG A 593 32.32 34.55 -23.71
CA ARG A 593 31.06 35.29 -23.91
C ARG A 593 30.56 36.02 -22.65
N ASN A 594 31.49 36.54 -21.82
CA ASN A 594 31.18 37.35 -20.64
C ASN A 594 31.52 38.84 -20.94
N PRO A 595 30.60 39.62 -21.52
CA PRO A 595 30.91 40.91 -22.18
C PRO A 595 31.28 42.07 -21.24
N ARG A 596 31.38 41.81 -19.92
CA ARG A 596 31.87 42.78 -18.92
C ARG A 596 33.04 42.27 -18.08
N LEU A 597 33.53 41.07 -18.37
CA LEU A 597 34.64 40.44 -17.66
C LEU A 597 35.94 40.79 -18.41
N PRO A 598 36.88 41.58 -17.84
CA PRO A 598 38.10 41.94 -18.55
C PRO A 598 38.94 40.71 -18.91
N THR A 599 39.25 40.52 -20.19
CA THR A 599 40.06 39.38 -20.67
C THR A 599 41.42 39.33 -19.97
N CYS A 600 42.02 40.47 -19.67
CA CYS A 600 43.29 40.56 -18.94
C CYS A 600 43.22 39.98 -17.51
N HIS A 601 42.13 40.15 -16.77
CA HIS A 601 41.95 39.52 -15.45
C HIS A 601 41.73 38.00 -15.55
N VAL A 602 41.11 37.52 -16.64
CA VAL A 602 40.99 36.08 -16.89
C VAL A 602 42.37 35.48 -17.18
N LEU A 603 43.19 36.13 -18.01
CA LEU A 603 44.54 35.69 -18.32
C LEU A 603 45.48 35.73 -17.11
N GLU A 604 45.34 36.74 -16.23
CA GLU A 604 46.02 36.80 -14.93
C GLU A 604 45.65 35.60 -14.05
N PHE A 605 44.35 35.31 -13.92
CA PHE A 605 43.87 34.14 -13.17
C PHE A 605 44.41 32.82 -13.75
N VAL A 606 44.37 32.66 -15.07
CA VAL A 606 44.92 31.49 -15.78
C VAL A 606 46.40 31.32 -15.49
N GLY A 607 47.22 32.37 -15.69
CA GLY A 607 48.67 32.31 -15.46
C GLY A 607 49.07 32.03 -14.01
N ARG A 608 48.18 32.29 -13.05
CA ARG A 608 48.38 32.07 -11.62
C ARG A 608 47.91 30.69 -11.14
N ALA A 609 46.81 30.17 -11.68
CA ALA A 609 46.10 29.03 -11.11
C ALA A 609 45.83 27.86 -12.08
N TYR A 610 45.92 28.04 -13.41
CA TYR A 610 45.64 26.95 -14.35
C TYR A 610 46.85 26.03 -14.53
N THR A 611 46.69 24.74 -14.22
CA THR A 611 47.73 23.69 -14.35
C THR A 611 47.40 22.65 -15.43
N GLY A 612 46.20 22.72 -16.01
CA GLY A 612 45.75 21.82 -17.08
C GLY A 612 46.46 22.02 -18.43
N THR A 613 46.14 21.15 -19.40
CA THR A 613 46.79 21.20 -20.72
C THR A 613 46.26 22.36 -21.59
N PRO A 614 47.09 23.05 -22.41
CA PRO A 614 46.63 24.19 -23.21
C PRO A 614 45.52 23.88 -24.23
N GLY A 615 45.33 22.62 -24.62
CA GLY A 615 44.29 22.21 -25.58
C GLY A 615 42.85 22.22 -25.03
N VAL A 616 42.68 22.45 -23.73
CA VAL A 616 41.38 22.52 -23.03
C VAL A 616 41.23 23.82 -22.21
N LEU A 617 41.95 24.87 -22.65
CA LEU A 617 41.86 26.24 -22.16
C LEU A 617 41.17 27.11 -23.23
N PHE A 618 40.03 27.71 -22.89
CA PHE A 618 39.25 28.55 -23.79
C PHE A 618 38.94 29.91 -23.16
N VAL A 619 39.48 30.98 -23.73
CA VAL A 619 39.21 32.37 -23.33
C VAL A 619 38.91 33.17 -24.59
N ALA A 620 37.67 33.62 -24.76
CA ALA A 620 37.19 34.30 -25.97
C ALA A 620 35.93 35.15 -25.69
N ASP A 621 35.67 36.17 -26.51
CA ASP A 621 34.43 36.96 -26.48
C ASP A 621 34.10 37.58 -25.10
N ASN A 622 35.12 37.96 -24.32
CA ASN A 622 34.95 38.73 -23.08
C ASN A 622 35.29 40.22 -23.33
N ASP A 623 35.47 41.03 -22.28
CA ASP A 623 35.82 42.45 -22.44
C ASP A 623 37.33 42.62 -22.75
N ASP A 624 37.64 42.63 -24.06
CA ASP A 624 38.97 42.91 -24.60
C ASP A 624 39.34 44.41 -24.63
N GLN A 625 38.42 45.30 -24.26
CA GLN A 625 38.65 46.76 -24.27
C GLN A 625 38.97 47.32 -22.88
N ALA A 626 38.65 46.58 -21.82
CA ALA A 626 39.00 46.92 -20.44
C ALA A 626 40.52 46.94 -20.19
N THR A 627 40.99 47.96 -19.48
CA THR A 627 42.38 48.08 -19.03
C THR A 627 42.56 47.53 -17.62
N CYS A 628 43.29 46.43 -17.47
CA CYS A 628 43.70 45.94 -16.16
C CYS A 628 44.95 46.70 -15.63
N PRO A 629 45.00 47.06 -14.33
CA PRO A 629 46.16 47.69 -13.69
C PRO A 629 47.31 46.72 -13.36
#